data_AF-U1PRX2-F1
#
_entry.id   AF-U1PRX2-F1
#
_cell.length_a   1.000
_cell.length_b   1.000
_cell.length_c   1.000
_cell.angle_alpha   90.00
_cell.angle_beta   90.00
_cell.angle_gamma   90.00
#
_symmetry.space_group_name_H-M   'P 1'
#
loop_
_entity.id
_entity.type
_entity.pdbx_description
1 polymer ?
#
loop_
_entity_poly.entity_id
_entity_poly.type
_entity_poly.pdbx_seq_one_letter_code
_entity_poly.pdbx_strand_id
1 'polypeptide(L)'
;MSGHEPTESGGFSFSVTFDTAGVYNYFCQPHKSLGMLGAIAVGSDVATKSVGGGGGKELHELGVPIQAHWVGAATILGIVMTVVFSFYVLKYGESPHTGTGR
;
A
#
# COMPACT_ATOMS: atom_id res chain seq x y z
N MET A 1 25.58 15.40 -8.53
CA MET A 1 25.31 14.93 -7.16
C MET A 1 25.86 13.53 -7.09
N SER A 2 26.97 13.35 -6.39
CA SER A 2 27.64 12.06 -6.22
C SER A 2 26.72 11.10 -5.47
N GLY A 3 26.60 9.87 -5.96
CA GLY A 3 25.84 8.82 -5.31
C GLY A 3 26.40 8.53 -3.92
N HIS A 4 25.53 8.57 -2.91
CA HIS A 4 25.86 8.07 -1.58
C HIS A 4 25.43 6.59 -1.54
N GLU A 5 26.37 5.68 -1.31
CA GLU A 5 26.12 4.25 -1.23
C GLU A 5 26.12 3.76 0.22
N PRO A 6 24.96 3.34 0.73
CA PRO A 6 24.85 2.32 1.76
C PRO A 6 24.23 1.08 1.13
N THR A 7 24.99 -0.01 1.09
CA THR A 7 24.54 -1.33 0.64
C THR A 7 23.87 -2.14 1.77
N GLU A 8 23.39 -1.48 2.83
CA GLU A 8 22.88 -2.13 4.04
C GLU A 8 21.36 -1.95 4.18
N SER A 9 20.67 -3.01 4.60
CA SER A 9 19.19 -3.07 4.75
C SER A 9 18.61 -2.28 5.95
N GLY A 10 19.31 -1.23 6.39
CA GLY A 10 18.93 -0.39 7.54
C GLY A 10 18.42 1.00 7.13
N GLY A 11 17.98 1.78 8.12
CA GLY A 11 17.57 3.17 7.90
C GLY A 11 18.73 4.06 7.45
N PHE A 12 18.68 4.56 6.22
CA PHE A 12 19.64 5.52 5.69
C PHE A 12 19.09 6.95 5.77
N SER A 13 19.90 7.88 6.28
CA SER A 13 19.58 9.31 6.28
C SER A 13 20.70 10.09 5.60
N PHE A 14 20.31 11.09 4.80
CA PHE A 14 21.21 11.96 4.08
C PHE A 14 20.74 13.41 4.26
N SER A 15 21.69 14.33 4.41
CA SER A 15 21.41 15.76 4.60
C SER A 15 22.20 16.56 3.57
N VAL A 16 21.51 17.49 2.90
CA VAL A 16 22.09 18.44 1.94
C VAL A 16 21.46 19.80 2.14
N THR A 17 22.31 20.83 2.09
CA THR A 17 21.90 22.23 2.01
C THR A 17 22.01 22.70 0.56
N PHE A 18 21.01 23.44 0.10
CA PHE A 18 20.98 24.01 -1.25
C PHE A 18 21.20 25.52 -1.18
N ASP A 19 22.31 26.01 -1.71
CA ASP A 19 22.62 27.45 -1.75
C ASP A 19 22.13 28.15 -3.02
N THR A 20 21.82 27.38 -4.07
CA THR A 20 21.41 27.90 -5.38
C THR A 20 19.94 27.57 -5.67
N ALA A 21 19.23 28.52 -6.27
CA ALA A 21 17.89 28.26 -6.77
C ALA A 21 17.96 27.34 -8.01
N GLY A 22 17.04 26.39 -8.11
CA GLY A 22 17.01 25.42 -9.20
C GLY A 22 16.22 24.15 -8.88
N VAL A 23 16.22 23.23 -9.84
CA VAL A 23 15.62 21.89 -9.69
C VAL A 23 16.73 20.86 -9.52
N TYR A 24 16.70 20.17 -8.38
CA TYR A 24 17.67 19.17 -7.99
C TYR A 24 17.05 17.77 -8.05
N ASN A 25 17.47 16.95 -9.00
CA ASN A 25 16.98 15.57 -9.12
C ASN A 25 17.73 14.63 -8.19
N TYR A 26 17.01 13.75 -7.50
CA TYR A 26 17.55 12.70 -6.66
C TYR A 26 16.96 11.34 -7.05
N PHE A 27 17.72 10.28 -6.84
CA PHE A 27 17.29 8.91 -7.08
C PHE A 27 18.08 7.96 -6.17
N CYS A 28 17.51 6.81 -5.86
CA CYS A 28 18.26 5.73 -5.22
C CYS A 28 18.87 4.85 -6.32
N GLN A 29 20.21 4.73 -6.33
CA GLN A 29 20.95 3.98 -7.35
C GLN A 29 20.37 2.59 -7.68
N PRO A 30 20.15 1.69 -6.70
CA PRO A 30 19.63 0.36 -7.00
C PRO A 30 18.16 0.36 -7.48
N HIS A 31 17.40 1.41 -7.16
CA HIS A 31 15.96 1.50 -7.46
C HIS A 31 15.65 2.45 -8.63
N LYS A 32 16.68 2.99 -9.29
CA LYS A 32 16.49 3.96 -10.39
C LYS A 32 15.67 3.35 -11.54
N SER A 33 15.96 2.10 -11.90
CA SER A 33 15.22 1.34 -12.93
C SER A 33 13.80 1.01 -12.52
N LEU A 34 13.53 0.93 -11.21
CA LEU A 34 12.20 0.72 -10.63
C LEU A 34 11.41 2.03 -10.47
N GLY A 35 11.97 3.16 -10.91
CA GLY A 35 11.28 4.44 -10.89
C GLY A 35 11.38 5.21 -9.57
N MET A 36 12.31 4.87 -8.68
CA MET A 36 12.57 5.66 -7.46
C MET A 36 13.34 6.94 -7.80
N LEU A 37 12.61 7.90 -8.37
CA LEU A 37 13.07 9.21 -8.81
C LEU A 37 12.35 10.29 -8.00
N GLY A 38 13.02 11.42 -7.76
CA GLY A 38 12.40 12.60 -7.18
C GLY A 38 13.13 13.87 -7.59
N ALA A 39 12.48 15.00 -7.39
CA ALA A 39 13.03 16.31 -7.70
C ALA A 39 12.71 17.29 -6.56
N ILE A 40 13.67 18.12 -6.22
CA ILE A 40 13.58 19.16 -5.20
C ILE A 40 13.67 20.50 -5.92
N ALA A 41 12.61 21.29 -5.86
CA ALA A 41 12.60 22.66 -6.38
C ALA A 41 12.99 23.63 -5.27
N VAL A 42 14.01 24.45 -5.51
CA VAL A 42 14.55 25.44 -4.55
C VAL A 42 14.43 26.82 -5.16
N GLY A 43 13.79 27.75 -4.44
CA GLY A 43 13.59 29.15 -4.88
C GLY A 43 12.18 29.44 -5.38
N SER A 44 11.81 30.73 -5.36
CA SER A 44 10.49 31.24 -5.78
C SER A 44 10.28 31.22 -7.29
N ASP A 45 11.37 31.21 -8.06
CA ASP A 45 11.34 31.37 -9.51
C ASP A 45 11.18 30.03 -10.25
N VAL A 46 11.13 28.93 -9.49
CA VAL A 46 10.93 27.59 -10.02
C VAL A 46 9.44 27.29 -10.05
N ALA A 47 8.89 27.18 -11.26
CA ALA A 47 7.49 26.81 -11.47
C ALA A 47 7.23 25.41 -10.90
N THR A 48 6.57 25.35 -9.73
CA THR A 48 6.10 24.11 -9.13
C THR A 48 4.60 23.97 -9.40
N LYS A 49 4.19 22.78 -9.84
CA LYS A 49 2.78 22.38 -9.81
C LYS A 49 2.59 21.50 -8.60
N SER A 50 1.64 21.88 -7.74
CA SER A 50 1.15 20.98 -6.69
C SER A 50 0.46 19.80 -7.37
N VAL A 51 1.20 18.71 -7.55
CA VAL A 51 0.61 17.40 -7.79
C VAL A 51 0.15 16.90 -6.44
N GLY A 52 -1.15 17.01 -6.17
CA GLY A 52 -1.76 16.53 -4.94
C GLY A 52 -1.22 15.14 -4.60
N GLY A 53 -0.53 15.06 -3.46
CA GLY A 53 0.16 13.84 -3.04
C GLY A 53 -0.82 12.67 -3.03
N GLY A 54 -0.43 11.59 -3.71
CA GLY A 54 -1.02 10.25 -3.62
C GLY A 54 -2.51 10.23 -3.30
N GLY A 55 -3.33 10.90 -4.11
CA GLY A 55 -4.78 10.72 -4.05
C GLY A 55 -5.07 9.23 -4.17
N GLY A 56 -5.81 8.68 -3.20
CA GLY A 56 -6.14 7.27 -3.14
C GLY A 56 -6.52 6.77 -4.52
N LYS A 57 -5.69 5.88 -5.07
CA LYS A 57 -5.90 5.38 -6.42
C LYS A 57 -7.23 4.66 -6.45
N GLU A 58 -8.12 5.11 -7.33
CA GLU A 58 -9.34 4.41 -7.67
C GLU A 58 -9.02 2.93 -7.87
N LEU A 59 -9.77 2.03 -7.24
CA LEU A 59 -9.52 0.57 -7.24
C LEU A 59 -9.40 -0.04 -8.66
N HIS A 60 -9.85 0.70 -9.67
CA HIS A 60 -9.70 0.39 -11.09
C HIS A 60 -8.26 0.47 -11.62
N GLU A 61 -7.37 1.28 -11.00
CA GLU A 61 -5.93 1.29 -11.31
C GLU A 61 -5.18 0.12 -10.64
N LEU A 62 -5.77 -0.53 -9.65
CA LEU A 62 -5.22 -1.69 -8.94
C LEU A 62 -5.52 -3.04 -9.66
N GLY A 63 -6.03 -3.00 -10.90
CA GLY A 63 -6.27 -4.18 -11.71
C GLY A 63 -7.52 -4.98 -11.33
N VAL A 64 -8.38 -4.44 -10.46
CA VAL A 64 -9.64 -5.08 -10.08
C VAL A 64 -10.79 -4.30 -10.72
N PRO A 65 -11.42 -4.79 -11.80
CA PRO A 65 -12.48 -4.09 -12.52
C PRO A 65 -13.83 -4.10 -11.79
N ILE A 66 -13.83 -4.16 -10.45
CA ILE A 66 -15.05 -4.20 -9.64
C ILE A 66 -15.25 -2.84 -8.96
N GLN A 67 -16.46 -2.32 -9.02
CA GLN A 67 -16.82 -1.05 -8.38
C GLN A 67 -16.57 -1.14 -6.87
N ALA A 68 -16.07 -0.05 -6.26
CA ALA A 68 -15.63 -0.04 -4.86
C ALA A 68 -16.65 -0.62 -3.86
N HIS A 69 -17.94 -0.42 -4.10
CA HIS A 69 -19.00 -0.93 -3.24
C HIS A 69 -19.17 -2.46 -3.31
N TRP A 70 -18.82 -3.11 -4.44
CA TRP A 70 -18.90 -4.57 -4.58
C TRP A 70 -17.78 -5.29 -3.82
N VAL A 71 -16.61 -4.66 -3.67
CA VAL A 71 -15.50 -5.21 -2.85
C VAL A 71 -15.98 -5.38 -1.41
N GLY A 72 -16.46 -4.28 -0.82
CA GLY A 72 -16.94 -4.27 0.56
C GLY A 72 -18.13 -5.21 0.76
N ALA A 73 -19.09 -5.21 -0.18
CA ALA A 73 -20.24 -6.11 -0.12
C ALA A 73 -19.82 -7.59 -0.17
N ALA A 74 -18.88 -7.97 -1.04
CA ALA A 74 -18.40 -9.34 -1.14
C ALA A 74 -17.66 -9.79 0.14
N THR A 75 -16.82 -8.92 0.72
CA THR A 75 -16.13 -9.21 1.98
C THR A 75 -17.11 -9.41 3.14
N ILE A 76 -18.09 -8.52 3.28
CA ILE A 76 -19.12 -8.61 4.33
C ILE A 76 -19.95 -9.89 4.15
N LEU A 77 -20.39 -10.18 2.92
CA LEU A 77 -21.15 -11.39 2.62
C LEU A 77 -20.35 -12.66 2.93
N GLY A 78 -19.06 -12.70 2.57
CA GLY A 78 -18.17 -13.82 2.89
C GLY A 78 -18.06 -14.06 4.40
N ILE A 79 -17.81 -13.00 5.18
CA ILE A 79 -17.74 -13.08 6.64
C ILE A 79 -19.06 -13.59 7.24
N VAL A 80 -20.18 -13.02 6.81
CA VAL A 80 -21.51 -13.45 7.29
C VAL A 80 -21.78 -14.91 6.95
N MET A 81 -21.48 -15.34 5.74
CA MET A 81 -21.66 -16.73 5.30
C MET A 81 -20.80 -17.68 6.13
N THR A 82 -19.54 -17.33 6.39
CA THR A 82 -18.65 -18.13 7.26
C THR A 82 -19.16 -18.21 8.70
N VAL A 83 -19.67 -17.12 9.26
CA VAL A 83 -20.23 -17.11 10.63
C VAL A 83 -21.49 -17.97 10.71
N VAL A 84 -22.40 -17.86 9.73
CA VAL A 84 -23.62 -18.68 9.67
C VAL A 84 -23.28 -20.16 9.49
N PHE A 85 -22.34 -20.49 8.59
CA PHE A 85 -21.89 -21.86 8.38
C PHE A 85 -21.22 -22.44 9.64
N SER A 86 -20.34 -21.67 10.27
CA SER A 86 -19.70 -22.08 11.53
C SER A 86 -20.72 -22.30 12.64
N PHE A 87 -21.69 -21.38 12.78
CA PHE A 87 -22.79 -21.56 13.72
C PHE A 87 -23.59 -22.82 13.40
N TYR A 88 -23.93 -23.07 12.14
CA TYR A 88 -24.68 -24.26 11.74
C TYR A 88 -23.91 -25.55 12.07
N VAL A 89 -22.61 -25.61 11.78
CA VAL A 89 -21.76 -26.76 12.15
C VAL A 89 -21.65 -26.91 13.66
N LEU A 90 -21.48 -25.84 14.42
CA LEU A 90 -21.42 -25.92 15.89
C LEU A 90 -22.78 -26.27 16.51
N LYS A 91 -23.88 -25.83 15.91
CA LYS A 91 -25.24 -26.01 16.43
C LYS A 91 -25.87 -27.34 16.03
N TYR A 92 -25.53 -27.86 14.85
CA TYR A 92 -26.19 -29.02 14.25
C TYR A 92 -25.20 -30.05 13.67
N GLY A 93 -23.90 -29.79 13.73
CA GLY A 93 -22.86 -30.69 13.20
C GLY A 93 -22.40 -31.77 14.17
N GLU A 94 -22.79 -31.75 15.45
CA GLU A 94 -22.66 -32.92 16.31
C GLU A 94 -23.70 -33.97 15.90
N SER A 95 -23.22 -35.10 15.39
CA SER A 95 -24.07 -36.20 14.91
C SER A 95 -24.90 -36.83 16.04
N PRO A 96 -26.07 -37.44 15.77
CA PRO A 96 -26.89 -38.17 16.76
C PRO A 96 -26.22 -39.37 17.49
N HIS A 97 -24.90 -39.57 17.38
CA HIS A 97 -24.19 -40.76 17.83
C HIS A 97 -23.09 -40.49 18.86
N THR A 98 -22.91 -39.26 19.35
CA THR A 98 -22.10 -38.99 20.55
C THR A 98 -22.92 -39.29 21.81
N GLY A 99 -23.35 -40.55 21.93
CA GLY A 99 -23.80 -41.08 23.20
C GLY A 99 -22.62 -41.06 24.18
N THR A 100 -22.76 -40.32 25.27
CA THR A 100 -21.91 -40.53 26.46
C THR A 100 -22.29 -41.88 27.06
N GLY A 101 -21.66 -42.93 26.53
CA GLY A 101 -21.70 -44.28 27.07
C GLY A 101 -20.58 -44.45 28.09
N ARG A 102 -20.64 -43.66 29.18
CA ARG A 102 -20.00 -43.87 30.48
C ARG A 102 -20.41 -42.76 31.44
#